data_AF-A0A1Y1N9S6-F1
#
_entry.id   AF-A0A1Y1N9S6-F1
#
_cell.length_a   1.000
_cell.length_b   1.000
_cell.length_c   1.000
_cell.angle_alpha   90.00
_cell.angle_beta   90.00
_cell.angle_gamma   90.00
#
_symmetry.space_group_name_H-M   'P 1'
#
loop_
_entity.id
_entity.type
_entity.pdbx_description
1 polymer ?
#
loop_
_entity_poly.entity_id
_entity_poly.type
_entity_poly.pdbx_seq_one_letter_code
_entity_poly.pdbx_strand_id
1 'polypeptide(L)'
;QNEGYAYIGDASDIKYLEMTACDLQKVGDEFSKKPYALAVQQGSPLKDQLNSAILNLLNMRQLERYKEYWWHENPFKVKCDKQEDQSDGISIQNIGGVFIVIFVGICLACGTLAFEYWYYKHRKVGNVIDTTVGSKDVYDMNGENVNKGIVKMPEKETNDVDDQRFKTLSVYPRARF
;
A
#
# COMPACT_ATOMS: atom_id res chain seq x y z
N GLN A 1 -30.36 21.66 -16.23
CA GLN A 1 -30.55 20.60 -15.22
C GLN A 1 -29.95 19.35 -15.86
N ASN A 2 -28.86 18.82 -15.31
CA ASN A 2 -28.38 17.50 -15.72
C ASN A 2 -28.96 16.50 -14.72
N GLU A 3 -30.06 15.85 -15.09
CA GLU A 3 -30.42 14.59 -14.42
C GLU A 3 -29.31 13.58 -14.76
N GLY A 4 -28.80 12.86 -13.76
CA GLY A 4 -27.64 12.00 -13.90
C GLY A 4 -27.91 10.80 -14.81
N TYR A 5 -27.76 10.99 -16.11
CA TYR A 5 -27.95 9.96 -17.12
C TYR A 5 -26.68 9.11 -17.28
N ALA A 6 -26.83 7.80 -17.20
CA ALA A 6 -25.78 6.83 -17.50
C ALA A 6 -26.12 6.10 -18.80
N TYR A 7 -25.22 6.18 -19.78
CA TYR A 7 -25.32 5.42 -21.02
C TYR A 7 -24.53 4.12 -20.90
N ILE A 8 -25.15 2.99 -21.28
CA ILE A 8 -24.52 1.67 -21.32
C ILE A 8 -24.65 1.18 -22.77
N GLY A 9 -23.52 0.92 -23.41
CA GLY A 9 -23.40 0.50 -24.81
C GLY A 9 -22.09 -0.23 -25.06
N ASP A 10 -21.77 -0.48 -26.33
CA ASP A 10 -20.55 -1.18 -26.70
C ASP A 10 -19.31 -0.33 -26.40
N ALA A 11 -18.25 -0.98 -25.89
CA ALA A 11 -17.06 -0.28 -25.40
C ALA A 11 -16.32 0.53 -26.47
N SER A 12 -16.51 0.19 -27.75
CA SER A 12 -15.98 0.95 -28.89
C SER A 12 -16.70 2.29 -29.05
N ASP A 13 -18.02 2.32 -28.89
CA ASP A 13 -18.83 3.53 -29.03
C ASP A 13 -18.57 4.48 -27.86
N ILE A 14 -18.54 3.95 -26.62
CA ILE A 14 -18.17 4.73 -25.43
C ILE A 14 -16.79 5.36 -25.59
N LYS A 15 -15.79 4.58 -26.03
CA LYS A 15 -14.43 5.09 -26.27
C LYS A 15 -14.40 6.15 -27.38
N TYR A 16 -15.19 6.00 -28.44
CA TYR A 16 -15.27 6.99 -29.51
C TYR A 16 -15.88 8.31 -29.02
N LEU A 17 -16.96 8.24 -28.24
CA LEU A 17 -17.59 9.39 -27.60
C LEU A 17 -16.62 10.09 -26.64
N GLU A 18 -15.96 9.35 -25.75
CA GLU A 18 -14.92 9.86 -24.83
C GLU A 18 -13.73 10.54 -25.55
N MET A 19 -13.37 10.07 -26.75
CA MET A 19 -12.31 10.69 -27.56
C MET A 19 -12.77 11.93 -28.37
N THR A 20 -14.07 12.14 -28.54
CA THR A 20 -14.62 13.20 -29.41
C THR A 20 -15.36 14.29 -28.64
N ALA A 21 -15.78 14.02 -27.40
CA ALA A 21 -16.52 14.95 -26.55
C ALA A 21 -15.97 14.94 -25.12
N CYS A 22 -15.57 16.12 -24.62
CA CYS A 22 -14.91 16.27 -23.31
C CYS A 22 -15.87 16.39 -22.12
N ASP A 23 -17.18 16.40 -22.35
CA ASP A 23 -18.23 16.39 -21.34
C ASP A 23 -18.60 14.96 -20.87
N LEU A 24 -18.09 13.94 -21.56
CA LEU A 24 -18.33 12.53 -21.26
C LEU A 24 -17.09 11.88 -20.62
N GLN A 25 -17.31 11.07 -19.59
CA GLN A 25 -16.28 10.27 -18.93
C GLN A 25 -16.70 8.80 -18.89
N LYS A 26 -15.79 7.90 -19.28
CA LYS A 26 -15.97 6.46 -19.11
C LYS A 26 -15.82 6.09 -17.62
N VAL A 27 -16.80 5.37 -17.09
CA VAL A 27 -16.78 4.87 -15.70
C VAL A 27 -16.60 3.36 -15.70
N GLY A 28 -15.54 2.88 -15.04
CA GLY A 28 -15.27 1.45 -14.85
C GLY A 28 -14.72 0.72 -16.08
N ASP A 29 -14.65 -0.60 -15.96
CA ASP A 29 -14.06 -1.52 -16.94
C ASP A 29 -15.08 -2.19 -17.88
N GLU A 30 -14.58 -2.70 -19.01
CA GLU A 30 -15.38 -3.43 -19.98
C GLU A 30 -15.73 -4.84 -19.45
N PHE A 31 -17.00 -5.04 -19.08
CA PHE A 31 -17.50 -6.26 -18.47
C PHE A 31 -17.89 -7.38 -19.46
N SER A 32 -18.03 -7.10 -20.76
CA SER A 32 -18.45 -8.10 -21.76
C SER A 32 -17.76 -7.91 -23.11
N LYS A 33 -16.49 -8.34 -23.19
CA LYS A 33 -15.72 -8.38 -24.44
C LYS A 33 -16.33 -9.37 -25.42
N LYS A 34 -16.97 -8.86 -26.48
CA LYS A 34 -17.56 -9.66 -27.57
C LYS A 34 -16.73 -9.47 -28.85
N PRO A 35 -16.34 -10.54 -29.56
CA PRO A 35 -15.65 -10.42 -30.83
C PRO A 35 -16.61 -10.01 -31.95
N TYR A 36 -16.17 -9.14 -32.85
CA TYR A 36 -16.88 -8.86 -34.10
C TYR A 36 -16.69 -10.01 -35.09
N ALA A 37 -17.74 -10.34 -35.85
CA ALA A 37 -17.73 -11.40 -36.86
C ALA A 37 -18.54 -10.98 -38.09
N LEU A 38 -18.11 -11.44 -39.27
CA LEU A 38 -18.85 -11.25 -40.52
C LEU A 38 -19.76 -12.46 -40.78
N ALA A 39 -21.06 -12.21 -40.87
CA ALA A 39 -22.04 -13.25 -41.19
C ALA A 39 -22.14 -13.46 -42.72
N VAL A 40 -22.26 -14.72 -43.14
CA VAL A 40 -22.48 -15.12 -44.53
C VAL A 40 -23.54 -16.22 -44.62
N GLN A 41 -24.17 -16.36 -45.78
CA GLN A 41 -25.17 -17.40 -46.03
C GLN A 41 -24.58 -18.81 -45.80
N GLN A 42 -25.34 -19.66 -45.12
CA GLN A 42 -24.93 -21.05 -44.85
C GLN A 42 -24.70 -21.81 -46.17
N GLY A 43 -23.61 -22.57 -46.23
CA GLY A 43 -23.17 -23.28 -47.43
C GLY A 43 -22.47 -22.43 -48.49
N SER A 44 -22.31 -21.11 -48.29
CA SER A 44 -21.61 -20.25 -49.25
C SER A 44 -20.08 -20.46 -49.21
N PRO A 45 -19.40 -20.63 -50.36
CA PRO A 45 -17.94 -20.74 -50.42
C PRO A 45 -17.22 -19.45 -50.01
N LEU A 46 -17.94 -18.31 -49.93
CA LEU A 46 -17.41 -17.03 -49.49
C LEU A 46 -16.91 -17.08 -48.04
N LYS A 47 -17.47 -17.95 -47.20
CA LYS A 47 -17.07 -18.13 -45.80
C LYS A 47 -15.58 -18.42 -45.64
N ASP A 48 -15.07 -19.38 -46.42
CA ASP A 48 -13.67 -19.83 -46.32
C ASP A 48 -12.71 -18.83 -46.98
N GLN A 49 -13.16 -18.15 -48.05
CA GLN A 49 -12.41 -17.05 -48.69
C GLN A 49 -12.22 -15.86 -47.73
N LEU A 50 -13.29 -15.40 -47.08
CA LEU A 50 -13.23 -14.30 -46.10
C LEU A 50 -12.35 -14.68 -44.90
N ASN A 51 -12.50 -15.90 -44.36
CA ASN A 51 -11.68 -16.36 -43.25
C ASN A 51 -10.18 -16.36 -43.62
N SER A 52 -9.83 -16.89 -44.79
CA SER A 52 -8.45 -16.88 -45.30
C SER A 52 -7.91 -15.46 -45.50
N ALA A 53 -8.72 -14.53 -46.02
CA ALA A 53 -8.33 -13.13 -46.19
C ALA A 53 -8.10 -12.41 -44.85
N ILE A 54 -8.97 -12.62 -43.86
CA ILE A 54 -8.83 -12.07 -42.51
C ILE A 54 -7.56 -12.61 -41.83
N LEU A 55 -7.31 -13.91 -41.92
CA LEU A 55 -6.09 -14.54 -41.39
C LEU A 55 -4.82 -13.97 -42.03
N ASN A 56 -4.85 -13.68 -43.34
CA ASN A 56 -3.73 -13.04 -44.04
C ASN A 56 -3.51 -11.59 -43.55
N LEU A 57 -4.58 -10.81 -43.40
CA LEU A 57 -4.54 -9.44 -42.85
C LEU A 57 -4.02 -9.39 -41.40
N LEU A 58 -4.35 -10.39 -40.57
CA LEU A 58 -3.81 -10.57 -39.23
C LEU A 58 -2.31 -10.88 -39.26
N ASN A 59 -1.88 -11.85 -40.07
CA ASN A 59 -0.47 -12.26 -40.20
C ASN A 59 0.41 -11.09 -40.69
N MET A 60 -0.09 -10.29 -41.65
CA MET A 60 0.59 -9.08 -42.15
C MET A 60 0.53 -7.86 -41.19
N ARG A 61 -0.04 -8.00 -39.98
CA ARG A 61 -0.33 -6.90 -39.04
C ARG A 61 -1.00 -5.68 -39.72
N GLN A 62 -1.87 -5.92 -40.70
CA GLN A 62 -2.59 -4.85 -41.39
C GLN A 62 -3.70 -4.30 -40.46
N LEU A 63 -4.43 -5.20 -39.81
CA LEU A 63 -5.52 -4.84 -38.88
C LEU A 63 -5.03 -4.06 -37.65
N GLU A 64 -3.81 -4.34 -37.18
CA GLU A 64 -3.17 -3.60 -36.09
C GLU A 64 -2.84 -2.16 -36.52
N ARG A 65 -2.31 -1.96 -37.74
CA ARG A 65 -2.08 -0.62 -38.32
C ARG A 65 -3.38 0.17 -38.52
N TYR A 66 -4.43 -0.46 -39.02
CA TYR A 66 -5.74 0.20 -39.12
C TYR A 66 -6.32 0.55 -37.74
N LYS A 67 -6.15 -0.31 -36.74
CA LYS A 67 -6.54 -0.02 -35.36
C LYS A 67 -5.78 1.19 -34.81
N GLU A 68 -4.46 1.26 -35.00
CA GLU A 68 -3.65 2.41 -34.57
C GLU A 68 -4.15 3.70 -35.24
N TYR A 69 -4.30 3.69 -36.57
CA TYR A 69 -4.82 4.82 -37.34
C TYR A 69 -6.17 5.34 -36.80
N TRP A 70 -7.13 4.45 -36.55
CA TRP A 70 -8.48 4.82 -36.08
C TRP A 70 -8.56 5.25 -34.60
N TRP A 71 -7.62 4.86 -33.73
CA TRP A 71 -7.67 5.21 -32.30
C TRP A 71 -6.60 6.24 -31.85
N HIS A 72 -5.52 6.37 -32.61
CA HIS A 72 -4.39 7.26 -32.29
C HIS A 72 -4.27 8.42 -33.28
N GLU A 73 -4.43 8.18 -34.59
CA GLU A 73 -4.32 9.21 -35.65
C GLU A 73 -5.68 9.83 -36.08
N ASN A 74 -6.78 9.50 -35.38
CA ASN A 74 -8.12 9.99 -35.71
C ASN A 74 -8.20 11.52 -35.73
N PRO A 75 -8.53 12.17 -36.87
CA PRO A 75 -8.60 13.64 -36.96
C PRO A 75 -9.74 14.25 -36.12
N PHE A 76 -10.73 13.46 -35.72
CA PHE A 76 -11.83 13.91 -34.85
C PHE A 76 -11.50 13.82 -33.35
N LYS A 77 -10.32 13.27 -32.98
CA LYS A 77 -9.91 13.13 -31.58
C LYS A 77 -9.63 14.50 -30.98
N VAL A 78 -10.44 14.91 -30.01
CA VAL A 78 -10.20 16.16 -29.25
C VAL A 78 -9.15 15.92 -28.17
N LYS A 79 -8.30 16.92 -27.95
CA LYS A 79 -7.43 16.97 -26.77
C LYS A 79 -8.22 17.59 -25.63
N CYS A 80 -8.91 16.76 -24.88
CA CYS A 80 -9.41 17.15 -23.56
C CYS A 80 -8.22 17.26 -22.60
N ASP A 81 -8.19 18.29 -21.74
CA ASP A 81 -7.32 18.30 -20.56
C ASP A 81 -7.86 17.25 -19.57
N LYS A 82 -7.55 15.98 -19.86
CA LYS A 82 -7.77 14.89 -18.91
C LYS A 82 -6.86 15.15 -17.73
N GLN A 83 -7.45 15.38 -16.56
CA GLN A 83 -6.76 15.57 -15.28
C GLN A 83 -6.05 14.28 -14.78
N GLU A 84 -5.89 13.29 -15.67
CA GLU A 84 -5.24 11.99 -15.47
C GLU A 84 -3.74 12.06 -15.86
N ASP A 85 -3.37 12.91 -16.83
CA ASP A 85 -1.98 13.11 -17.32
C ASP A 85 -1.00 13.68 -16.25
N GLN A 86 -1.48 13.95 -15.04
CA GLN A 86 -0.67 14.43 -13.90
C GLN A 86 -0.57 13.44 -12.73
N SER A 87 -1.19 12.24 -12.78
CA SER A 87 -1.29 11.40 -11.57
C SER A 87 -1.38 9.87 -11.72
N ASP A 88 -1.06 9.30 -12.89
CA ASP A 88 -0.96 7.83 -13.06
C ASP A 88 0.29 7.18 -12.42
N GLY A 89 1.12 7.98 -11.74
CA GLY A 89 2.09 7.52 -10.74
C GLY A 89 1.75 8.13 -9.39
N ILE A 90 1.81 7.30 -8.31
CA ILE A 90 1.54 7.62 -6.88
C ILE A 90 1.56 9.13 -6.61
N SER A 91 0.38 9.77 -6.67
CA SER A 91 0.29 11.23 -6.59
C SER A 91 0.93 11.75 -5.30
N ILE A 92 1.65 12.86 -5.41
CA ILE A 92 2.36 13.50 -4.30
C ILE A 92 1.41 13.81 -3.12
N GLN A 93 0.12 14.00 -3.43
CA GLN A 93 -0.98 14.19 -2.49
C GLN A 93 -1.13 13.03 -1.48
N ASN A 94 -0.92 11.78 -1.93
CA ASN A 94 -1.17 10.57 -1.13
C ASN A 94 0.05 10.19 -0.26
N ILE A 95 1.26 10.47 -0.73
CA ILE A 95 2.50 10.20 0.04
C ILE A 95 2.78 11.27 1.10
N GLY A 96 2.09 12.42 1.05
CA GLY A 96 2.23 13.53 2.01
C GLY A 96 2.06 13.12 3.48
N GLY A 97 1.21 12.14 3.78
CA GLY A 97 1.03 11.62 5.14
C GLY A 97 2.31 11.04 5.76
N VAL A 98 3.15 10.38 4.96
CA VAL A 98 4.41 9.77 5.43
C VAL A 98 5.41 10.86 5.85
N PHE A 99 5.53 11.93 5.06
CA PHE A 99 6.39 13.07 5.38
C PHE A 99 5.99 13.77 6.67
N ILE A 100 4.69 13.94 6.93
CA ILE A 100 4.18 14.55 8.16
C ILE A 100 4.56 13.70 9.39
N VAL A 101 4.38 12.38 9.33
CA VAL A 101 4.73 11.47 10.44
C VAL A 101 6.24 11.50 10.73
N ILE A 102 7.08 11.50 9.70
CA ILE A 102 8.54 11.64 9.85
C ILE A 102 8.90 12.97 10.52
N PHE A 103 8.32 14.08 10.06
CA PHE A 103 8.62 15.41 10.60
C PHE A 103 8.23 15.53 12.08
N VAL A 104 7.03 15.05 12.46
CA VAL A 104 6.58 15.00 13.86
C VAL A 104 7.49 14.12 14.70
N GLY A 105 7.92 12.96 14.19
CA GLY A 105 8.86 12.07 14.89
C GLY A 105 10.20 12.74 15.17
N ILE A 106 10.75 13.48 14.21
CA ILE A 106 11.99 14.27 14.39
C ILE A 106 11.78 15.37 15.44
N CYS A 107 10.71 16.14 15.35
CA CYS A 107 10.41 17.20 16.33
C CYS A 107 10.28 16.65 17.76
N LEU A 108 9.62 15.51 17.94
CA LEU A 108 9.48 14.86 19.25
C LEU A 108 10.83 14.34 19.77
N ALA A 109 11.65 13.69 18.93
CA ALA A 109 12.97 13.20 19.32
C ALA A 109 13.94 14.33 19.69
N CYS A 110 13.92 15.45 18.97
CA CYS A 110 14.69 16.64 19.36
C CYS A 110 14.15 17.26 20.65
N GLY A 111 12.83 17.27 20.85
CA GLY A 111 12.17 17.80 22.04
C GLY A 111 12.50 17.00 23.31
N THR A 112 12.44 15.67 23.26
CA THR A 112 12.80 14.81 24.41
C THR A 112 14.28 14.97 24.76
N LEU A 113 15.18 14.95 23.78
CA LEU A 113 16.63 15.11 24.00
C LEU A 113 16.97 16.48 24.61
N ALA A 114 16.33 17.56 24.12
CA ALA A 114 16.49 18.89 24.69
C ALA A 114 15.95 19.00 26.13
N PHE A 115 14.80 18.38 26.40
CA PHE A 115 14.19 18.34 27.74
C PHE A 115 15.06 17.55 28.73
N GLU A 116 15.55 16.37 28.36
CA GLU A 116 16.46 15.57 29.18
C GLU A 116 17.76 16.31 29.47
N TYR A 117 18.38 16.92 28.46
CA TYR A 117 19.59 17.73 28.63
C TYR A 117 19.36 18.92 29.59
N TRP A 118 18.24 19.63 29.43
CA TRP A 118 17.87 20.74 30.31
C TRP A 118 17.63 20.28 31.76
N TYR A 119 16.88 19.20 31.93
CA TYR A 119 16.57 18.60 33.24
C TYR A 119 17.83 18.08 33.95
N TYR A 120 18.72 17.37 33.25
CA TYR A 120 20.00 16.91 33.79
C TYR A 120 20.91 18.07 34.18
N LYS A 121 20.95 19.14 33.37
CA LYS A 121 21.77 20.34 33.64
C LYS A 121 21.22 21.21 34.77
N HIS A 122 19.90 21.29 34.95
CA HIS A 122 19.28 22.04 36.04
C HIS A 122 19.17 21.25 37.35
N ARG A 123 19.17 19.91 37.29
CA ARG A 123 19.48 19.07 38.44
C ARG A 123 20.97 19.13 38.74
N LYS A 124 21.39 20.23 39.38
CA LYS A 124 22.62 20.22 40.18
C LYS A 124 22.55 18.99 41.10
N VAL A 125 23.57 18.14 41.02
CA VAL A 125 23.71 16.99 41.91
C VAL A 125 23.74 17.51 43.35
N GLY A 126 22.65 17.29 44.08
CA GLY A 126 22.63 17.47 45.52
C GLY A 126 23.50 16.39 46.13
N ASN A 127 24.72 16.76 46.50
CA ASN A 127 25.71 16.03 47.29
C ASN A 127 25.69 14.49 47.14
N VAL A 128 26.69 13.97 46.40
CA VAL A 128 27.13 12.59 46.61
C VAL A 128 27.55 12.45 48.07
N ILE A 129 26.80 11.68 48.86
CA ILE A 129 27.34 11.10 50.09
C ILE A 129 28.17 9.91 49.63
N ASP A 130 29.49 10.09 49.61
CA ASP A 130 30.43 8.99 49.43
C ASP A 130 30.35 8.09 50.67
N THR A 131 29.53 7.04 50.61
CA THR A 131 29.72 5.89 51.49
C THR A 131 30.58 4.89 50.74
N THR A 132 31.89 5.02 50.94
CA THR A 132 32.88 4.08 50.43
C THR A 132 32.66 2.70 51.03
N VAL A 133 31.96 1.83 50.30
CA VAL A 133 32.20 0.38 50.36
C VAL A 133 32.67 -0.05 48.99
N GLY A 134 33.89 0.39 48.65
CA GLY A 134 34.65 -0.29 47.61
C GLY A 134 35.11 -1.62 48.15
N SER A 135 34.59 -2.73 47.60
CA SER A 135 35.28 -4.01 47.68
C SER A 135 36.61 -3.87 46.95
N LYS A 136 37.67 -3.55 47.70
CA LYS A 136 39.05 -3.84 47.33
C LYS A 136 39.40 -5.18 47.96
N ASP A 137 39.92 -6.08 47.14
CA ASP A 137 40.34 -7.40 47.58
C ASP A 137 41.43 -7.27 48.63
N VAL A 138 41.21 -7.89 49.81
CA VAL A 138 42.19 -7.90 50.89
C VAL A 138 43.12 -9.10 50.67
N TYR A 139 44.36 -8.80 50.29
CA TYR A 139 45.46 -9.76 50.31
C TYR A 139 46.22 -9.64 51.62
N ASP A 140 46.45 -10.78 52.27
CA ASP A 140 47.25 -10.84 53.49
C ASP A 140 48.76 -10.87 53.16
N MET A 141 49.62 -10.57 54.14
CA MET A 141 51.07 -10.35 53.93
C MET A 141 51.89 -11.57 53.48
N ASN A 142 51.24 -12.72 53.25
CA ASN A 142 51.81 -13.94 52.65
C ASN A 142 51.37 -14.20 51.20
N GLY A 143 50.54 -13.34 50.60
CA GLY A 143 50.28 -13.36 49.16
C GLY A 143 49.18 -14.32 48.67
N GLU A 144 48.25 -14.75 49.51
CA GLU A 144 47.08 -15.54 49.10
C GLU A 144 45.75 -14.80 49.36
N ASN A 145 44.74 -15.04 48.50
CA ASN A 145 43.53 -14.23 48.41
C ASN A 145 42.37 -14.86 49.22
N VAL A 146 41.90 -14.14 50.24
CA VAL A 146 40.94 -14.64 51.23
C VAL A 146 39.55 -14.04 51.03
N ASN A 147 38.77 -14.58 50.08
CA ASN A 147 37.35 -14.95 50.24
C ASN A 147 36.70 -15.36 48.90
N LYS A 148 36.52 -16.66 48.69
CA LYS A 148 35.41 -17.16 47.86
C LYS A 148 34.13 -17.12 48.71
N GLY A 149 33.17 -16.24 48.40
CA GLY A 149 31.91 -16.13 49.13
C GLY A 149 30.75 -15.61 48.28
N ILE A 150 29.74 -16.46 48.04
CA ILE A 150 28.60 -16.18 47.15
C ILE A 150 27.45 -15.53 47.93
N VAL A 151 26.94 -14.37 47.48
CA VAL A 151 25.59 -13.85 47.80
C VAL A 151 25.07 -13.06 46.58
N LYS A 152 24.32 -13.69 45.65
CA LYS A 152 22.85 -13.76 45.55
C LYS A 152 22.10 -12.43 45.35
N MET A 153 21.35 -12.33 44.24
CA MET A 153 20.38 -11.28 43.94
C MET A 153 19.04 -11.52 44.67
N PRO A 154 18.24 -10.48 44.96
CA PRO A 154 16.89 -10.64 45.49
C PRO A 154 15.84 -10.93 44.40
N GLU A 155 14.90 -11.79 44.77
CA GLU A 155 13.79 -12.30 43.96
C GLU A 155 12.57 -11.36 44.04
N LYS A 156 11.58 -11.51 43.13
CA LYS A 156 10.29 -10.84 43.26
C LYS A 156 9.15 -11.83 43.06
N GLU A 157 8.33 -11.94 44.10
CA GLU A 157 7.43 -13.06 44.39
C GLU A 157 6.10 -12.99 43.62
N THR A 158 5.65 -14.12 43.07
CA THR A 158 4.30 -14.37 42.55
C THR A 158 3.44 -15.08 43.59
N ASN A 159 2.13 -14.79 43.65
CA ASN A 159 1.16 -15.57 44.43
C ASN A 159 -0.22 -15.62 43.77
N ASP A 160 -0.89 -16.78 43.91
CA ASP A 160 -2.11 -17.24 43.23
C ASP A 160 -2.93 -18.12 44.24
N VAL A 161 -4.17 -18.61 44.05
CA VAL A 161 -5.16 -18.69 42.94
C VAL A 161 -6.57 -18.73 43.61
N ASP A 162 -7.76 -18.55 43.00
CA ASP A 162 -8.54 -19.48 42.15
C ASP A 162 -9.98 -18.91 41.91
N ASP A 163 -10.61 -19.25 40.77
CA ASP A 163 -12.03 -19.70 40.68
C ASP A 163 -12.36 -20.10 39.23
N GLN A 164 -12.21 -21.39 38.90
CA GLN A 164 -12.78 -21.93 37.66
C GLN A 164 -14.31 -22.09 37.76
N ARG A 165 -15.10 -21.19 37.15
CA ARG A 165 -16.55 -21.42 37.04
C ARG A 165 -17.29 -20.81 35.84
N PHE A 166 -17.07 -21.34 34.62
CA PHE A 166 -18.14 -22.10 33.91
C PHE A 166 -17.63 -22.82 32.66
N LYS A 167 -18.26 -23.96 32.32
CA LYS A 167 -17.84 -24.87 31.25
C LYS A 167 -18.40 -24.49 29.87
N THR A 168 -17.51 -24.58 28.87
CA THR A 168 -17.71 -25.06 27.48
C THR A 168 -19.13 -25.07 26.86
N LEU A 169 -19.27 -24.34 25.75
CA LEU A 169 -20.07 -24.57 24.52
C LEU A 169 -19.89 -23.25 23.71
N SER A 170 -19.71 -23.13 22.39
CA SER A 170 -19.68 -24.02 21.23
C SER A 170 -19.46 -23.10 19.99
N VAL A 171 -18.81 -23.56 18.92
CA VAL A 171 -18.87 -23.00 17.54
C VAL A 171 -18.27 -21.58 17.27
N TYR A 172 -17.12 -21.59 16.58
CA TYR A 172 -16.77 -20.65 15.49
C TYR A 172 -17.14 -21.31 14.13
N PRO A 173 -17.11 -20.61 12.98
CA PRO A 173 -17.12 -19.16 12.73
C PRO A 173 -18.22 -18.74 11.72
N ARG A 174 -18.40 -17.44 11.48
CA ARG A 174 -18.85 -16.96 10.16
C ARG A 174 -18.29 -15.59 9.82
N ALA A 175 -17.31 -15.57 8.91
CA ALA A 175 -17.00 -14.37 8.16
C ALA A 175 -18.22 -13.99 7.31
N ARG A 176 -18.54 -12.69 7.25
CA ARG A 176 -19.44 -12.12 6.26
C ARG A 176 -18.66 -11.07 5.47
N PHE A 177 -18.84 -11.11 4.15
CA PHE A 177 -18.57 -10.00 3.25
C PHE A 177 -19.47 -8.81 3.61
#